data_AF-A0A350I4K7-F1
#
_entry.id   AF-A0A350I4K7-F1
#
_cell.length_a   1.000
_cell.length_b   1.000
_cell.length_c   1.000
_cell.angle_alpha   90.00
_cell.angle_beta   90.00
_cell.angle_gamma   90.00
#
_symmetry.space_group_name_H-M   'P 1'
#
loop_
_entity.id
_entity.type
_entity.pdbx_description
1 polymer ?
#
loop_
_entity_poly.entity_id
_entity_poly.type
_entity_poly.pdbx_seq_one_letter_code
_entity_poly.pdbx_strand_id
1 'polypeptide(L)'
;YILKRKKTENDQDTETANEDKKRSYYQRSQDARKFTGFIKTDFKIVKENDVASYLAAEKEWKTLHEQIMQKGGLLHWHVAHIKNAKLGEPNYATVQVYASMEDMQNGSIWDNLDYSAVGSRASLAERTWPYLKHAGSDVYQAIDQYWSPDSGNMEIDHINMGYMSVRSGKTQDYVTAERTLAKPFWNVVSNLDSSFGGWAMHRLVESSRAGVNHDFATVHFKTQANMSDQAAWQSNTQRAMGILNKPMVDWDTLREMQEGPQFEIVLKANPDLHPVKNEWGKLKGNWKYSREDGSYRIKRISQGTEQLEFYDAEGNLSNQIIVPMKIEVKGGLNHFYSFHTDGTYHSIYKVHDNKWYEQMRGIWREGNGKPDAFLVYEKL
;
A
#
# COMPACT_ATOMS: atom_id res chain seq x y z
N TYR A 1 19.95 5.48 16.80
CA TYR A 1 20.24 4.23 17.53
C TYR A 1 19.96 3.06 16.61
N ILE A 2 21.00 2.34 16.19
CA ILE A 2 20.85 1.13 15.37
C ILE A 2 20.60 -0.03 16.34
N LEU A 3 19.36 -0.50 16.42
CA LEU A 3 19.02 -1.69 17.19
C LEU A 3 19.59 -2.91 16.48
N LYS A 4 20.78 -3.36 16.92
CA LYS A 4 21.30 -4.69 16.59
C LYS A 4 20.40 -5.73 17.24
N ARG A 5 19.79 -6.60 16.42
CA ARG A 5 19.01 -7.75 16.89
C ARG A 5 19.93 -8.67 17.68
N LYS A 6 19.59 -8.92 18.95
CA LYS A 6 20.25 -9.93 19.80
C LYS A 6 19.89 -11.31 19.24
N LYS A 7 20.88 -12.04 18.73
CA LYS A 7 20.74 -13.41 18.23
C LYS A 7 20.42 -14.31 19.42
N THR A 8 19.24 -14.91 19.44
CA THR A 8 18.93 -16.04 20.33
C THR A 8 19.34 -17.32 19.62
N GLU A 9 20.22 -18.09 20.26
CA GLU A 9 20.67 -19.41 19.83
C GLU A 9 19.50 -20.40 19.93
N ASN A 10 18.77 -20.58 18.81
CA ASN A 10 18.03 -21.79 18.44
C ASN A 10 17.34 -21.70 17.07
N ASP A 11 17.55 -20.62 16.29
CA ASP A 11 17.17 -20.61 14.86
C ASP A 11 18.20 -21.38 14.03
N GLN A 12 18.21 -22.71 14.15
CA GLN A 12 18.68 -23.57 13.07
C GLN A 12 17.52 -23.80 12.10
N ASP A 13 17.16 -22.75 11.37
CA ASP A 13 16.52 -22.93 10.06
C ASP A 13 17.58 -23.52 9.14
N THR A 14 17.67 -24.85 9.11
CA THR A 14 18.19 -25.56 7.96
C THR A 14 17.25 -25.29 6.79
N GLU A 15 17.42 -24.14 6.13
CA GLU A 15 17.05 -23.98 4.73
C GLU A 15 17.92 -24.95 3.92
N THR A 16 17.48 -26.19 3.84
CA THR A 16 17.89 -27.07 2.76
C THR A 16 17.51 -26.39 1.46
N ALA A 17 18.52 -25.95 0.72
CA ALA A 17 18.42 -25.43 -0.63
C ALA A 17 17.55 -26.36 -1.48
N ASN A 18 16.30 -25.95 -1.71
CA ASN A 18 15.45 -26.59 -2.71
C ASN A 18 15.86 -26.04 -4.09
N GLU A 19 16.27 -26.94 -4.97
CA GLU A 19 16.58 -26.68 -6.37
C GLU A 19 15.50 -25.83 -7.07
N ASP A 20 15.92 -24.69 -7.62
CA ASP A 20 15.45 -24.00 -8.84
C ASP A 20 13.99 -24.17 -9.33
N LYS A 21 12.99 -23.98 -8.47
CA LYS A 21 11.63 -23.68 -8.97
C LYS A 21 11.55 -22.24 -9.47
N LYS A 22 11.82 -22.04 -10.77
CA LYS A 22 11.56 -20.76 -11.47
C LYS A 22 10.13 -20.29 -11.19
N ARG A 23 9.97 -19.05 -10.70
CA ARG A 23 8.64 -18.49 -10.38
C ARG A 23 7.82 -18.29 -11.64
N SER A 24 6.54 -18.70 -11.63
CA SER A 24 5.64 -18.51 -12.77
C SER A 24 5.31 -17.04 -13.00
N TYR A 25 4.91 -16.65 -14.21
CA TYR A 25 4.49 -15.27 -14.50
C TYR A 25 3.34 -14.81 -13.57
N TYR A 26 2.40 -15.71 -13.29
CA TYR A 26 1.30 -15.44 -12.36
C TYR A 26 1.80 -15.09 -10.95
N GLN A 27 2.68 -15.92 -10.37
CA GLN A 27 3.26 -15.65 -9.04
C GLN A 27 3.99 -14.30 -9.01
N ARG A 28 4.81 -14.02 -10.02
CA ARG A 28 5.55 -12.76 -10.14
C ARG A 28 4.62 -11.55 -10.30
N SER A 29 3.49 -11.72 -10.99
CA SER A 29 2.48 -10.68 -11.15
C SER A 29 1.75 -10.39 -9.84
N GLN A 30 1.48 -11.42 -9.03
CA GLN A 30 0.94 -11.22 -7.69
C GLN A 30 1.94 -10.48 -6.80
N ASP A 31 3.22 -10.86 -6.84
CA ASP A 31 4.28 -10.16 -6.08
C ASP A 31 4.43 -8.69 -6.48
N ALA A 32 4.39 -8.38 -7.78
CA ALA A 32 4.45 -7.01 -8.28
C ALA A 32 3.28 -6.12 -7.82
N ARG A 33 2.12 -6.72 -7.50
CA ARG A 33 0.91 -6.00 -7.04
C ARG A 33 0.82 -5.84 -5.53
N LYS A 34 1.67 -6.54 -4.76
CA LYS A 34 1.65 -6.44 -3.29
C LYS A 34 2.13 -5.06 -2.83
N PHE A 35 1.35 -4.43 -1.96
CA PHE A 35 1.82 -3.30 -1.17
C PHE A 35 2.27 -3.80 0.21
N THR A 36 3.36 -3.23 0.71
CA THR A 36 4.05 -3.69 1.93
C THR A 36 4.37 -2.51 2.86
N GLY A 37 3.65 -1.40 2.69
CA GLY A 37 3.84 -0.21 3.51
C GLY A 37 3.05 -0.26 4.82
N PHE A 38 2.86 0.92 5.41
CA PHE A 38 2.32 1.08 6.75
C PHE A 38 1.10 1.98 6.74
N ILE A 39 0.15 1.70 7.64
CA ILE A 39 -1.08 2.46 7.81
C ILE A 39 -1.10 2.95 9.26
N LYS A 40 -1.14 4.26 9.46
CA LYS A 40 -1.31 4.89 10.77
C LYS A 40 -2.72 5.44 10.89
N THR A 41 -3.42 5.04 11.93
CA THR A 41 -4.77 5.50 12.24
C THR A 41 -4.75 6.26 13.56
N ASP A 42 -4.98 7.58 13.50
CA ASP A 42 -5.05 8.46 14.66
C ASP A 42 -6.51 8.65 15.09
N PHE A 43 -6.88 8.11 16.25
CA PHE A 43 -8.23 8.13 16.77
C PHE A 43 -8.51 9.38 17.59
N LYS A 44 -9.72 9.93 17.43
CA LYS A 44 -10.13 11.21 17.99
C LYS A 44 -11.55 11.12 18.54
N ILE A 45 -11.80 11.86 19.62
CA ILE A 45 -13.13 12.11 20.17
C ILE A 45 -13.46 13.58 19.90
N VAL A 46 -14.51 13.83 19.14
CA VAL A 46 -14.98 15.17 18.74
C VAL A 46 -16.40 15.33 19.25
N LYS A 47 -16.69 16.42 19.96
CA LYS A 47 -18.06 16.67 20.45
C LYS A 47 -18.95 17.09 19.29
N GLU A 48 -20.24 16.76 19.36
CA GLU A 48 -21.20 17.02 18.28
C GLU A 48 -21.24 18.50 17.85
N ASN A 49 -21.22 19.41 18.82
CA ASN A 49 -21.20 20.86 18.58
C ASN A 49 -19.87 21.38 18.01
N ASP A 50 -18.80 20.58 18.07
CA ASP A 50 -17.45 20.95 17.60
C ASP A 50 -17.11 20.34 16.22
N VAL A 51 -17.95 19.43 15.70
CA VAL A 51 -17.68 18.69 14.44
C VAL A 51 -17.43 19.63 13.26
N ALA A 52 -18.24 20.67 13.08
CA ALA A 52 -18.10 21.59 11.95
C ALA A 52 -16.75 22.32 11.98
N SER A 53 -16.34 22.79 13.17
CA SER A 53 -15.06 23.48 13.38
C SER A 53 -13.88 22.53 13.21
N TYR A 54 -13.98 21.31 13.75
CA TYR A 54 -12.98 20.27 13.57
C TYR A 54 -12.77 19.93 12.09
N LEU A 55 -13.84 19.66 11.34
CA LEU A 55 -13.73 19.32 9.91
C LEU A 55 -13.26 20.50 9.05
N ALA A 56 -13.55 21.75 9.44
CA ALA A 56 -12.98 22.92 8.79
C ALA A 56 -11.46 22.97 8.96
N ALA A 57 -10.94 22.72 10.16
CA ALA A 57 -9.51 22.66 10.42
C ALA A 57 -8.83 21.46 9.70
N GLU A 58 -9.47 20.30 9.64
CA GLU A 58 -8.96 19.14 8.87
C GLU A 58 -8.84 19.43 7.37
N LYS A 59 -9.66 20.32 6.79
CA LYS A 59 -9.49 20.77 5.40
C LYS A 59 -8.21 21.58 5.19
N GLU A 60 -7.78 22.33 6.19
CA GLU A 60 -6.48 23.04 6.15
C GLU A 60 -5.32 22.04 6.30
N TRP A 61 -5.43 21.06 7.22
CA TRP A 61 -4.45 19.97 7.34
C TRP A 61 -4.30 19.16 6.05
N LYS A 62 -5.42 18.90 5.35
CA LYS A 62 -5.43 18.22 4.05
C LYS A 62 -4.46 18.88 3.07
N THR A 63 -4.43 20.21 2.98
CA THR A 63 -3.53 20.93 2.07
C THR A 63 -2.06 20.61 2.35
N LEU A 64 -1.67 20.50 3.62
CA LEU A 64 -0.30 20.13 3.99
C LEU A 64 -0.02 18.64 3.69
N HIS A 65 -0.96 17.74 3.98
CA HIS A 65 -0.82 16.31 3.65
C HIS A 65 -0.72 16.06 2.13
N GLU A 66 -1.45 16.82 1.32
CA GLU A 66 -1.34 16.79 -0.14
C GLU A 66 0.04 17.22 -0.63
N GLN A 67 0.66 18.22 0.00
CA GLN A 67 2.06 18.58 -0.30
C GLN A 67 3.04 17.46 0.10
N ILE A 68 2.82 16.80 1.24
CA ILE A 68 3.62 15.64 1.65
C ILE A 68 3.50 14.50 0.62
N MET A 69 2.29 14.27 0.09
CA MET A 69 2.06 13.28 -0.97
C MET A 69 2.81 13.61 -2.26
N GLN A 70 2.77 14.88 -2.70
CA GLN A 70 3.51 15.34 -3.88
C GLN A 70 5.03 15.17 -3.74
N LYS A 71 5.55 15.32 -2.52
CA LYS A 71 6.96 15.09 -2.18
C LYS A 71 7.30 13.61 -1.96
N GLY A 72 6.31 12.70 -2.03
CA GLY A 72 6.51 11.26 -1.90
C GLY A 72 6.65 10.74 -0.47
N GLY A 73 6.40 11.55 0.55
CA GLY A 73 6.50 11.14 1.97
C GLY A 73 5.21 10.52 2.53
N LEU A 74 4.11 10.57 1.77
CA LEU A 74 2.82 9.99 2.13
C LEU A 74 2.16 9.46 0.86
N LEU A 75 1.52 8.29 0.93
CA LEU A 75 0.84 7.69 -0.23
C LEU A 75 -0.64 8.07 -0.27
N HIS A 76 -1.28 8.16 0.89
CA HIS A 76 -2.70 8.46 1.02
C HIS A 76 -3.02 9.10 2.37
N TRP A 77 -4.05 9.92 2.39
CA TRP A 77 -4.58 10.56 3.61
C TRP A 77 -6.10 10.71 3.53
N HIS A 78 -6.79 10.43 4.64
CA HIS A 78 -8.19 10.78 4.80
C HIS A 78 -8.60 10.94 6.28
N VAL A 79 -9.74 11.59 6.49
CA VAL A 79 -10.50 11.62 7.75
C VAL A 79 -11.77 10.81 7.57
N ALA A 80 -12.05 9.95 8.55
CA ALA A 80 -13.26 9.16 8.60
C ALA A 80 -14.03 9.41 9.90
N HIS A 81 -15.35 9.41 9.79
CA HIS A 81 -16.28 9.27 10.89
C HIS A 81 -16.43 7.78 11.24
N ILE A 82 -16.41 7.44 12.52
CA ILE A 82 -16.58 6.07 13.01
C ILE A 82 -18.05 5.86 13.34
N LYS A 83 -18.73 5.02 12.57
CA LYS A 83 -20.14 4.69 12.79
C LYS A 83 -20.34 3.97 14.12
N ASN A 84 -21.49 4.22 14.75
CA ASN A 84 -21.93 3.55 15.97
C ASN A 84 -20.99 3.72 17.19
N ALA A 85 -20.11 4.72 17.16
CA ALA A 85 -19.28 5.06 18.31
C ALA A 85 -20.16 5.49 19.50
N LYS A 86 -19.91 4.93 20.69
CA LYS A 86 -20.65 5.33 21.90
C LYS A 86 -20.08 6.63 22.46
N LEU A 87 -20.85 7.28 23.34
CA LEU A 87 -20.38 8.49 24.03
C LEU A 87 -19.07 8.21 24.78
N GLY A 88 -18.04 9.01 24.48
CA GLY A 88 -16.71 8.90 25.06
C GLY A 88 -15.77 7.93 24.34
N GLU A 89 -16.25 7.19 23.35
CA GLU A 89 -15.42 6.39 22.44
C GLU A 89 -14.94 7.26 21.26
N PRO A 90 -13.84 6.89 20.59
CA PRO A 90 -13.42 7.57 19.37
C PRO A 90 -14.52 7.54 18.31
N ASN A 91 -14.88 8.72 17.81
CA ASN A 91 -15.88 8.89 16.76
C ASN A 91 -15.31 9.44 15.45
N TYR A 92 -14.02 9.81 15.43
CA TYR A 92 -13.29 10.16 14.21
C TYR A 92 -11.93 9.48 14.18
N ALA A 93 -11.41 9.28 12.97
CA ALA A 93 -10.03 8.86 12.76
C ALA A 93 -9.41 9.60 11.57
N THR A 94 -8.11 9.88 11.66
CA THR A 94 -7.30 10.24 10.50
C THR A 94 -6.44 9.06 10.12
N VAL A 95 -6.53 8.64 8.86
CA VAL A 95 -5.79 7.50 8.32
C VAL A 95 -4.74 8.02 7.35
N GLN A 96 -3.50 7.59 7.57
CA GLN A 96 -2.32 7.94 6.79
C GLN A 96 -1.66 6.65 6.29
N VAL A 97 -1.35 6.58 4.99
CA VAL A 97 -0.67 5.43 4.39
C VAL A 97 0.72 5.84 3.93
N TYR A 98 1.73 5.11 4.38
CA TYR A 98 3.14 5.37 4.12
C TYR A 98 3.76 4.20 3.37
N ALA A 99 4.75 4.48 2.51
CA ALA A 99 5.51 3.43 1.85
C ALA A 99 6.45 2.69 2.82
N SER A 100 6.86 3.35 3.91
CA SER A 100 7.75 2.78 4.91
C SER A 100 7.60 3.41 6.30
N MET A 101 8.15 2.73 7.31
CA MET A 101 8.23 3.25 8.68
C MET A 101 9.09 4.52 8.75
N GLU A 102 10.13 4.61 7.93
CA GLU A 102 10.99 5.79 7.85
C GLU A 102 10.23 7.02 7.36
N ASP A 103 9.39 6.86 6.31
CA ASP A 103 8.53 7.95 5.83
C ASP A 103 7.55 8.41 6.92
N MET A 104 6.99 7.47 7.68
CA MET A 104 6.08 7.77 8.79
C MET A 104 6.76 8.54 9.92
N GLN A 105 8.02 8.22 10.21
CA GLN A 105 8.80 8.82 11.30
C GLN A 105 9.56 10.09 10.86
N ASN A 106 9.53 10.44 9.58
CA ASN A 106 10.26 11.58 9.04
C ASN A 106 9.59 12.91 9.41
N GLY A 107 9.91 13.42 10.60
CA GLY A 107 9.43 14.73 11.06
C GLY A 107 9.92 15.91 10.20
N SER A 108 11.09 15.79 9.55
CA SER A 108 11.69 16.89 8.77
C SER A 108 10.89 17.26 7.52
N ILE A 109 9.98 16.39 7.08
CA ILE A 109 9.12 16.70 5.93
C ILE A 109 8.23 17.92 6.18
N TRP A 110 7.85 18.15 7.44
CA TRP A 110 7.03 19.28 7.87
C TRP A 110 7.77 20.62 7.75
N ASP A 111 9.09 20.63 7.81
CA ASP A 111 9.91 21.85 7.73
C ASP A 111 10.00 22.38 6.29
N ASN A 112 9.68 21.53 5.30
CA ASN A 112 9.81 21.82 3.87
C ASN A 112 8.46 22.06 3.16
N LEU A 113 7.40 22.32 3.93
CA LEU A 113 6.06 22.60 3.40
C LEU A 113 5.83 24.11 3.26
N ASP A 114 4.96 24.47 2.31
CA ASP A 114 4.44 25.82 2.19
C ASP A 114 3.22 25.98 3.12
N TYR A 115 3.36 26.86 4.10
CA TYR A 115 2.32 27.18 5.06
C TYR A 115 1.56 28.47 4.73
N SER A 116 1.88 29.16 3.63
CA SER A 116 1.31 30.47 3.27
C SER A 116 -0.22 30.50 3.35
N ALA A 117 -0.90 29.42 2.95
CA ALA A 117 -2.35 29.29 2.99
C ALA A 117 -2.96 28.99 4.37
N VAL A 118 -2.17 28.48 5.32
CA VAL A 118 -2.65 27.98 6.63
C VAL A 118 -1.94 28.63 7.83
N GLY A 119 -1.04 29.59 7.58
CA GLY A 119 -0.27 30.32 8.57
C GLY A 119 1.00 29.57 9.00
N SER A 120 0.94 28.93 10.17
CA SER A 120 2.02 28.08 10.69
C SER A 120 1.45 26.80 11.27
N ARG A 121 2.27 25.77 11.40
CA ARG A 121 1.89 24.51 12.07
C ARG A 121 1.34 24.76 13.49
N ALA A 122 1.95 25.67 14.23
CA ALA A 122 1.49 26.06 15.57
C ALA A 122 0.11 26.72 15.53
N SER A 123 -0.10 27.69 14.64
CA SER A 123 -1.40 28.36 14.52
C SER A 123 -2.52 27.40 14.08
N LEU A 124 -2.21 26.45 13.20
CA LEU A 124 -3.16 25.46 12.74
C LEU A 124 -3.52 24.49 13.87
N ALA A 125 -2.52 24.08 14.66
CA ALA A 125 -2.73 23.29 15.88
C ALA A 125 -3.66 24.02 16.89
N GLU A 126 -3.45 25.31 17.14
CA GLU A 126 -4.30 26.12 18.02
C GLU A 126 -5.76 26.20 17.54
N ARG A 127 -5.98 26.21 16.22
CA ARG A 127 -7.33 26.17 15.62
C ARG A 127 -7.95 24.77 15.58
N THR A 128 -7.19 23.71 15.83
CA THR A 128 -7.68 22.32 15.69
C THR A 128 -7.90 21.66 17.04
N TRP A 129 -6.92 21.73 17.93
CA TRP A 129 -6.88 20.96 19.17
C TRP A 129 -7.99 21.28 20.18
N PRO A 130 -8.55 22.51 20.27
CA PRO A 130 -9.69 22.76 21.14
C PRO A 130 -10.94 21.93 20.80
N TYR A 131 -11.07 21.47 19.54
CA TYR A 131 -12.26 20.78 19.04
C TYR A 131 -12.18 19.25 19.13
N LEU A 132 -11.07 18.70 19.65
CA LEU A 132 -10.90 17.26 19.74
C LEU A 132 -10.13 16.84 21.00
N LYS A 133 -10.32 15.57 21.35
CA LYS A 133 -9.45 14.85 22.27
C LYS A 133 -8.77 13.71 21.52
N HIS A 134 -7.43 13.65 21.59
CA HIS A 134 -6.68 12.51 21.08
C HIS A 134 -7.03 11.25 21.88
N ALA A 135 -7.32 10.16 21.17
CA ALA A 135 -7.71 8.88 21.75
C ALA A 135 -6.74 7.75 21.38
N GLY A 136 -5.49 8.11 21.06
CA GLY A 136 -4.41 7.21 20.70
C GLY A 136 -4.35 6.88 19.21
N SER A 137 -3.38 6.05 18.83
CA SER A 137 -3.12 5.67 17.45
C SER A 137 -2.76 4.20 17.33
N ASP A 138 -3.10 3.62 16.18
CA ASP A 138 -2.66 2.28 15.79
C ASP A 138 -1.80 2.38 14.52
N VAL A 139 -0.71 1.61 14.48
CA VAL A 139 0.15 1.45 13.30
C VAL A 139 0.07 0.01 12.83
N TYR A 140 -0.28 -0.14 11.56
CA TYR A 140 -0.43 -1.42 10.89
C TYR A 140 0.59 -1.57 9.76
N GLN A 141 1.05 -2.80 9.52
CA GLN A 141 1.79 -3.17 8.32
C GLN A 141 0.87 -3.91 7.35
N ALA A 142 0.88 -3.55 6.07
CA ALA A 142 0.19 -4.30 5.03
C ALA A 142 0.85 -5.68 4.80
N ILE A 143 0.06 -6.75 4.91
CA ILE A 143 0.55 -8.15 4.78
C ILE A 143 0.10 -8.78 3.47
N ASP A 144 -1.14 -8.54 3.09
CA ASP A 144 -1.70 -8.97 1.81
C ASP A 144 -2.93 -8.14 1.46
N GLN A 145 -3.27 -8.13 0.19
CA GLN A 145 -4.44 -7.42 -0.31
C GLN A 145 -4.89 -7.95 -1.67
N TYR A 146 -6.11 -7.58 -2.01
CA TYR A 146 -6.69 -7.70 -3.32
C TYR A 146 -7.58 -6.48 -3.58
N TRP A 147 -7.51 -5.98 -4.80
CA TRP A 147 -8.35 -4.89 -5.29
C TRP A 147 -9.15 -5.41 -6.48
N SER A 148 -10.44 -5.11 -6.52
CA SER A 148 -11.29 -5.47 -7.66
C SER A 148 -10.74 -4.83 -8.95
N PRO A 149 -10.96 -5.42 -10.14
CA PRO A 149 -10.46 -4.85 -11.39
C PRO A 149 -10.92 -3.40 -11.60
N ASP A 150 -12.14 -3.08 -11.16
CA ASP A 150 -12.76 -1.77 -11.31
C ASP A 150 -12.48 -0.82 -10.13
N SER A 151 -11.79 -1.28 -9.09
CA SER A 151 -11.49 -0.49 -7.88
C SER A 151 -10.85 0.87 -8.16
N GLY A 152 -10.05 1.00 -9.22
CA GLY A 152 -9.43 2.26 -9.63
C GLY A 152 -10.43 3.32 -10.11
N ASN A 153 -11.65 2.91 -10.45
CA ASN A 153 -12.76 3.77 -10.86
C ASN A 153 -13.83 3.92 -9.74
N MET A 154 -13.64 3.24 -8.61
CA MET A 154 -14.59 3.24 -7.50
C MET A 154 -14.25 4.34 -6.50
N GLU A 155 -15.25 5.09 -6.08
CA GLU A 155 -15.15 6.00 -4.95
C GLU A 155 -15.29 5.21 -3.65
N ILE A 156 -14.16 4.75 -3.11
CA ILE A 156 -14.13 4.14 -1.78
C ILE A 156 -14.46 5.22 -0.75
N ASP A 157 -15.54 4.99 0.00
CA ASP A 157 -16.09 5.88 1.02
C ASP A 157 -16.46 5.15 2.32
N HIS A 158 -16.48 3.81 2.32
CA HIS A 158 -16.73 2.99 3.49
C HIS A 158 -15.62 1.97 3.71
N ILE A 159 -15.15 1.85 4.95
CA ILE A 159 -14.13 0.87 5.33
C ILE A 159 -14.61 0.11 6.57
N ASN A 160 -14.74 -1.21 6.45
CA ASN A 160 -15.07 -2.06 7.59
C ASN A 160 -13.82 -2.82 8.04
N MET A 161 -13.51 -2.74 9.34
CA MET A 161 -12.43 -3.50 9.94
C MET A 161 -12.96 -4.60 10.85
N GLY A 162 -12.29 -5.76 10.83
CA GLY A 162 -12.45 -6.83 11.81
C GLY A 162 -11.11 -7.10 12.49
N TYR A 163 -11.10 -7.18 13.81
CA TYR A 163 -9.90 -7.44 14.60
C TYR A 163 -9.76 -8.92 14.90
N MET A 164 -8.52 -9.42 14.81
CA MET A 164 -8.20 -10.82 14.86
C MET A 164 -7.10 -11.07 15.89
N SER A 165 -7.45 -11.77 16.97
CA SER A 165 -6.50 -12.24 17.97
C SER A 165 -6.19 -13.71 17.68
N VAL A 166 -4.97 -13.99 17.25
CA VAL A 166 -4.58 -15.31 16.75
C VAL A 166 -4.21 -16.21 17.92
N ARG A 167 -4.65 -17.47 17.87
CA ARG A 167 -4.31 -18.43 18.91
C ARG A 167 -2.80 -18.69 18.95
N SER A 168 -2.28 -18.95 20.15
CA SER A 168 -0.86 -19.21 20.34
C SER A 168 -0.35 -20.32 19.40
N GLY A 169 0.77 -20.06 18.72
CA GLY A 169 1.36 -20.98 17.74
C GLY A 169 0.64 -21.06 16.39
N LYS A 170 -0.44 -20.30 16.16
CA LYS A 170 -1.28 -20.37 14.93
C LYS A 170 -1.08 -19.23 13.94
N THR A 171 -0.11 -18.34 14.16
CA THR A 171 0.15 -17.19 13.27
C THR A 171 0.35 -17.59 11.81
N GLN A 172 1.22 -18.57 11.53
CA GLN A 172 1.49 -18.96 10.15
C GLN A 172 0.30 -19.70 9.49
N ASP A 173 -0.38 -20.57 10.25
CA ASP A 173 -1.60 -21.27 9.81
C ASP A 173 -2.69 -20.26 9.45
N TYR A 174 -2.91 -19.26 10.32
CA TYR A 174 -3.88 -18.19 10.12
C TYR A 174 -3.57 -17.35 8.88
N VAL A 175 -2.34 -16.86 8.73
CA VAL A 175 -1.92 -16.09 7.54
C VAL A 175 -2.08 -16.93 6.26
N THR A 176 -1.77 -18.23 6.33
CA THR A 176 -1.93 -19.14 5.19
C THR A 176 -3.40 -19.32 4.83
N ALA A 177 -4.28 -19.49 5.82
CA ALA A 177 -5.72 -19.58 5.61
C ALA A 177 -6.30 -18.30 4.99
N GLU A 178 -5.92 -17.12 5.50
CA GLU A 178 -6.34 -15.83 4.93
C GLU A 178 -5.94 -15.71 3.44
N ARG A 179 -4.70 -16.08 3.10
CA ARG A 179 -4.19 -16.01 1.72
C ARG A 179 -4.81 -17.02 0.77
N THR A 180 -5.08 -18.24 1.23
CA THR A 180 -5.47 -19.35 0.36
C THR A 180 -6.98 -19.57 0.31
N LEU A 181 -7.73 -19.01 1.26
CA LEU A 181 -9.17 -19.24 1.44
C LEU A 181 -9.93 -17.91 1.48
N ALA A 182 -9.61 -16.99 2.39
CA ALA A 182 -10.35 -15.72 2.52
C ALA A 182 -10.13 -14.77 1.33
N LYS A 183 -8.87 -14.53 0.92
CA LYS A 183 -8.56 -13.66 -0.22
C LYS A 183 -9.24 -14.13 -1.51
N PRO A 184 -9.18 -15.41 -1.92
CA PRO A 184 -9.96 -15.91 -3.05
C PRO A 184 -11.46 -15.73 -2.88
N PHE A 185 -12.00 -15.89 -1.67
CA PHE A 185 -13.42 -15.69 -1.39
C PHE A 185 -13.83 -14.24 -1.64
N TRP A 186 -13.10 -13.28 -1.08
CA TRP A 186 -13.39 -11.87 -1.29
C TRP A 186 -13.18 -11.40 -2.73
N ASN A 187 -12.25 -12.04 -3.47
CA ASN A 187 -12.14 -11.81 -4.91
C ASN A 187 -13.43 -12.23 -5.63
N VAL A 188 -13.98 -13.42 -5.35
CA VAL A 188 -15.26 -13.85 -5.93
C VAL A 188 -16.39 -12.91 -5.53
N VAL A 189 -16.48 -12.53 -4.25
CA VAL A 189 -17.49 -11.56 -3.77
C VAL A 189 -17.39 -10.24 -4.53
N SER A 190 -16.18 -9.71 -4.79
CA SER A 190 -16.01 -8.46 -5.56
C SER A 190 -16.52 -8.53 -7.00
N ASN A 191 -16.61 -9.73 -7.58
CA ASN A 191 -17.17 -9.92 -8.92
C ASN A 191 -18.70 -10.07 -8.91
N LEU A 192 -19.29 -10.30 -7.72
CA LEU A 192 -20.74 -10.47 -7.52
C LEU A 192 -21.40 -9.22 -6.92
N ASP A 193 -20.64 -8.44 -6.17
CA ASP A 193 -21.08 -7.22 -5.50
C ASP A 193 -20.20 -6.04 -5.96
N SER A 194 -20.78 -5.17 -6.78
CA SER A 194 -20.10 -4.01 -7.34
C SER A 194 -19.80 -2.92 -6.31
N SER A 195 -20.31 -3.01 -5.08
CA SER A 195 -19.92 -2.13 -3.98
C SER A 195 -18.57 -2.52 -3.36
N PHE A 196 -18.08 -3.74 -3.58
CA PHE A 196 -16.89 -4.25 -2.92
C PHE A 196 -15.62 -3.96 -3.74
N GLY A 197 -14.89 -2.92 -3.34
CA GLY A 197 -13.69 -2.45 -4.03
C GLY A 197 -12.42 -3.22 -3.67
N GLY A 198 -12.34 -3.81 -2.47
CA GLY A 198 -11.15 -4.56 -2.10
C GLY A 198 -11.16 -5.17 -0.70
N TRP A 199 -10.18 -6.03 -0.48
CA TRP A 199 -9.88 -6.68 0.80
C TRP A 199 -8.40 -6.52 1.12
N ALA A 200 -8.07 -6.29 2.39
CA ALA A 200 -6.70 -6.32 2.87
C ALA A 200 -6.57 -7.01 4.23
N MET A 201 -5.39 -7.54 4.48
CA MET A 201 -4.96 -8.07 5.77
C MET A 201 -3.78 -7.25 6.25
N HIS A 202 -3.92 -6.70 7.44
CA HIS A 202 -2.94 -5.86 8.09
C HIS A 202 -2.49 -6.48 9.41
N ARG A 203 -1.21 -6.37 9.75
CA ARG A 203 -0.68 -6.76 11.07
C ARG A 203 -0.57 -5.53 11.96
N LEU A 204 -1.03 -5.62 13.21
CA LEU A 204 -0.78 -4.57 14.19
C LEU A 204 0.72 -4.58 14.55
N VAL A 205 1.37 -3.43 14.42
CA VAL A 205 2.78 -3.23 14.75
C VAL A 205 2.92 -2.51 16.08
N GLU A 206 2.11 -1.48 16.27
CA GLU A 206 2.15 -0.62 17.45
C GLU A 206 0.75 -0.08 17.73
N SER A 207 0.39 0.05 19.01
CA SER A 207 -0.79 0.79 19.43
C SER A 207 -0.47 1.60 20.68
N SER A 208 -0.94 2.84 20.71
CA SER A 208 -0.92 3.68 21.89
C SER A 208 -2.26 3.66 22.65
N ARG A 209 -3.21 2.83 22.22
CA ARG A 209 -4.56 2.74 22.78
C ARG A 209 -4.60 1.68 23.88
N ALA A 210 -5.23 2.02 25.00
CA ALA A 210 -5.37 1.08 26.10
C ALA A 210 -6.22 -0.14 25.68
N GLY A 211 -5.76 -1.34 26.03
CA GLY A 211 -6.52 -2.58 25.82
C GLY A 211 -6.53 -3.13 24.39
N VAL A 212 -5.85 -2.49 23.44
CA VAL A 212 -5.71 -3.01 22.07
C VAL A 212 -4.62 -4.08 22.05
N ASN A 213 -5.00 -5.31 21.71
CA ASN A 213 -4.10 -6.47 21.73
C ASN A 213 -4.36 -7.50 20.60
N HIS A 214 -5.15 -7.15 19.58
CA HIS A 214 -5.31 -8.01 18.41
C HIS A 214 -4.02 -8.06 17.59
N ASP A 215 -3.80 -9.16 16.89
CA ASP A 215 -2.60 -9.35 16.08
C ASP A 215 -2.77 -8.80 14.65
N PHE A 216 -3.97 -8.95 14.09
CA PHE A 216 -4.27 -8.57 12.72
C PHE A 216 -5.61 -7.84 12.62
N ALA A 217 -5.76 -7.09 11.53
CA ALA A 217 -7.03 -6.56 11.08
C ALA A 217 -7.29 -6.98 9.64
N THR A 218 -8.49 -7.49 9.37
CA THR A 218 -9.00 -7.64 8.00
C THR A 218 -9.84 -6.43 7.65
N VAL A 219 -9.63 -5.87 6.46
CA VAL A 219 -10.19 -4.60 6.04
C VAL A 219 -10.94 -4.77 4.73
N HIS A 220 -12.19 -4.33 4.69
CA HIS A 220 -13.01 -4.31 3.48
C HIS A 220 -13.19 -2.87 3.02
N PHE A 221 -12.87 -2.61 1.75
CA PHE A 221 -13.04 -1.31 1.12
C PHE A 221 -14.29 -1.35 0.25
N LYS A 222 -15.23 -0.44 0.54
CA LYS A 222 -16.54 -0.40 -0.09
C LYS A 222 -16.86 0.99 -0.61
N THR A 223 -17.76 1.03 -1.57
CA THR A 223 -18.40 2.26 -2.04
C THR A 223 -19.89 2.25 -1.70
N GLN A 224 -20.44 3.41 -1.32
CA GLN A 224 -21.87 3.60 -1.12
C GLN A 224 -22.64 3.45 -2.43
N ALA A 225 -22.02 3.88 -3.54
CA ALA A 225 -22.59 3.72 -4.86
C ALA A 225 -22.70 2.21 -5.15
N ASN A 226 -23.92 1.69 -5.18
CA ASN A 226 -24.25 0.28 -5.40
C ASN A 226 -24.16 -0.64 -4.17
N MET A 227 -24.17 -0.11 -2.93
CA MET A 227 -24.29 -0.98 -1.76
C MET A 227 -25.53 -1.88 -1.86
N SER A 228 -25.30 -3.19 -1.92
CA SER A 228 -26.38 -4.17 -1.99
C SER A 228 -27.17 -4.19 -0.69
N ASP A 229 -28.48 -4.46 -0.78
CA ASP A 229 -29.24 -4.78 0.43
C ASP A 229 -28.75 -6.07 1.11
N GLN A 230 -29.22 -6.31 2.33
CA GLN A 230 -28.79 -7.45 3.13
C GLN A 230 -29.08 -8.80 2.48
N ALA A 231 -30.20 -8.92 1.74
CA ALA A 231 -30.59 -10.17 1.10
C ALA A 231 -29.70 -10.47 -0.11
N ALA A 232 -29.40 -9.45 -0.93
CA ALA A 232 -28.47 -9.53 -2.03
C ALA A 232 -27.05 -9.85 -1.54
N TRP A 233 -26.58 -9.20 -0.46
CA TRP A 233 -25.29 -9.50 0.17
C TRP A 233 -25.19 -10.97 0.62
N GLN A 234 -26.24 -11.47 1.31
CA GLN A 234 -26.30 -12.87 1.77
C GLN A 234 -26.30 -13.85 0.58
N SER A 235 -27.08 -13.57 -0.46
CA SER A 235 -27.14 -14.36 -1.69
C SER A 235 -25.78 -14.43 -2.40
N ASN A 236 -25.11 -13.28 -2.55
CA ASN A 236 -23.78 -13.18 -3.16
C ASN A 236 -22.73 -13.95 -2.35
N THR A 237 -22.79 -13.85 -1.02
CA THR A 237 -21.91 -14.61 -0.11
C THR A 237 -22.13 -16.12 -0.28
N GLN A 238 -23.38 -16.58 -0.30
CA GLN A 238 -23.72 -17.99 -0.50
C GLN A 238 -23.23 -18.50 -1.87
N ARG A 239 -23.44 -17.70 -2.92
CA ARG A 239 -22.96 -18.01 -4.26
C ARG A 239 -21.43 -18.09 -4.33
N ALA A 240 -20.72 -17.17 -3.67
CA ALA A 240 -19.26 -17.18 -3.62
C ALA A 240 -18.72 -18.44 -2.91
N MET A 241 -19.35 -18.87 -1.82
CA MET A 241 -19.03 -20.14 -1.15
C MET A 241 -19.20 -21.34 -2.09
N GLY A 242 -20.31 -21.37 -2.84
CA GLY A 242 -20.58 -22.42 -3.83
C GLY A 242 -19.58 -22.43 -5.00
N ILE A 243 -19.19 -21.28 -5.53
CA ILE A 243 -18.22 -21.15 -6.65
C ILE A 243 -16.85 -21.66 -6.23
N LEU A 244 -16.36 -21.27 -5.05
CA LEU A 244 -15.04 -21.68 -4.59
C LEU A 244 -14.96 -23.17 -4.29
N ASN A 245 -16.06 -23.75 -3.80
CA ASN A 245 -16.18 -25.16 -3.43
C ASN A 245 -14.94 -25.65 -2.64
N LYS A 246 -14.52 -24.85 -1.65
CA LYS A 246 -13.37 -25.14 -0.80
C LYS A 246 -13.82 -25.68 0.55
N PRO A 247 -13.00 -26.52 1.22
CA PRO A 247 -13.28 -26.95 2.58
C PRO A 247 -13.48 -25.75 3.50
N MET A 248 -14.47 -25.83 4.39
CA MET A 248 -14.65 -24.83 5.44
C MET A 248 -13.44 -24.86 6.38
N VAL A 249 -12.92 -23.68 6.70
CA VAL A 249 -11.96 -23.50 7.78
C VAL A 249 -12.74 -23.31 9.05
N ASP A 250 -12.37 -24.05 10.07
CA ASP A 250 -12.74 -23.71 11.44
C ASP A 250 -11.89 -22.51 11.89
N TRP A 251 -12.34 -21.29 11.58
CA TRP A 251 -11.63 -20.06 11.90
C TRP A 251 -11.41 -19.89 13.41
N ASP A 252 -12.32 -20.44 14.22
CA ASP A 252 -12.25 -20.35 15.67
C ASP A 252 -11.10 -21.18 16.24
N THR A 253 -10.58 -22.18 15.51
CA THR A 253 -9.34 -22.88 15.88
C THR A 253 -8.08 -22.06 15.63
N LEU A 254 -8.16 -21.04 14.77
CA LEU A 254 -7.03 -20.21 14.37
C LEU A 254 -7.01 -18.87 15.10
N ARG A 255 -8.18 -18.27 15.36
CA ARG A 255 -8.30 -16.92 15.91
C ARG A 255 -9.59 -16.70 16.68
N GLU A 256 -9.63 -15.61 17.43
CA GLU A 256 -10.84 -14.99 17.97
C GLU A 256 -11.11 -13.70 17.17
N MET A 257 -12.35 -13.52 16.72
CA MET A 257 -12.78 -12.30 16.02
C MET A 257 -13.41 -11.31 16.96
N GLN A 258 -13.09 -10.03 16.80
CA GLN A 258 -13.85 -8.94 17.36
C GLN A 258 -14.26 -7.98 16.24
N GLU A 259 -15.47 -7.43 16.34
CA GLU A 259 -15.89 -6.37 15.43
C GLU A 259 -14.97 -5.15 15.61
N GLY A 260 -14.44 -4.65 14.51
CA GLY A 260 -13.68 -3.42 14.47
C GLY A 260 -14.56 -2.23 14.05
N PRO A 261 -13.96 -1.04 13.95
CA PRO A 261 -14.66 0.16 13.53
C PRO A 261 -15.16 0.05 12.09
N GLN A 262 -16.30 0.69 11.86
CA GLN A 262 -16.83 0.97 10.52
C GLN A 262 -16.60 2.45 10.24
N PHE A 263 -15.79 2.74 9.24
CA PHE A 263 -15.41 4.09 8.84
C PHE A 263 -16.25 4.55 7.66
N GLU A 264 -16.73 5.79 7.75
CA GLU A 264 -17.30 6.57 6.66
C GLU A 264 -16.33 7.72 6.36
N ILE A 265 -15.76 7.75 5.16
CA ILE A 265 -14.78 8.76 4.76
C ILE A 265 -15.51 10.08 4.51
N VAL A 266 -15.18 11.09 5.31
CA VAL A 266 -15.82 12.43 5.24
C VAL A 266 -14.94 13.48 4.57
N LEU A 267 -13.63 13.23 4.51
CA LEU A 267 -12.65 14.09 3.84
C LEU A 267 -11.46 13.25 3.39
N LYS A 268 -10.97 13.43 2.16
CA LYS A 268 -9.81 12.70 1.64
C LYS A 268 -8.93 13.59 0.78
N ALA A 269 -7.65 13.25 0.69
CA ALA A 269 -6.72 13.88 -0.25
C ALA A 269 -7.16 13.64 -1.70
N ASN A 270 -6.76 14.55 -2.59
CA ASN A 270 -6.98 14.40 -4.03
C ASN A 270 -6.24 13.15 -4.55
N PRO A 271 -6.95 12.16 -5.13
CA PRO A 271 -6.34 10.93 -5.62
C PRO A 271 -5.34 11.14 -6.77
N ASP A 272 -5.41 12.27 -7.49
CA ASP A 272 -4.44 12.61 -8.53
C ASP A 272 -3.09 13.06 -7.96
N LEU A 273 -2.99 13.27 -6.64
CA LEU A 273 -1.73 13.53 -5.96
C LEU A 273 -1.04 12.24 -5.48
N HIS A 274 -1.63 11.06 -5.73
CA HIS A 274 -1.03 9.79 -5.32
C HIS A 274 0.34 9.60 -5.99
N PRO A 275 1.45 9.54 -5.23
CA PRO A 275 2.80 9.62 -5.80
C PRO A 275 3.10 8.48 -6.78
N VAL A 276 2.71 7.24 -6.44
CA VAL A 276 2.87 6.09 -7.35
C VAL A 276 2.07 6.23 -8.65
N LYS A 277 0.84 6.76 -8.62
CA LYS A 277 0.02 6.98 -9.82
C LYS A 277 0.71 7.99 -10.75
N ASN A 278 1.25 9.06 -10.17
CA ASN A 278 1.95 10.11 -10.89
C ASN A 278 3.26 9.61 -11.52
N GLU A 279 4.04 8.80 -10.81
CA GLU A 279 5.24 8.19 -11.36
C GLU A 279 4.94 7.19 -12.50
N TRP A 280 3.86 6.42 -12.41
CA TRP A 280 3.39 5.60 -13.53
C TRP A 280 3.05 6.46 -14.75
N GLY A 281 2.41 7.62 -14.55
CA GLY A 281 2.11 8.56 -15.63
C GLY A 281 3.36 9.08 -16.36
N LYS A 282 4.46 9.29 -15.63
CA LYS A 282 5.74 9.72 -16.20
C LYS A 282 6.44 8.59 -16.96
N LEU A 283 6.46 7.38 -16.40
CA LEU A 283 7.19 6.23 -16.93
C LEU A 283 6.51 5.54 -18.13
N LYS A 284 5.17 5.58 -18.24
CA LYS A 284 4.48 4.93 -19.37
C LYS A 284 4.98 5.47 -20.71
N GLY A 285 5.31 4.55 -21.62
CA GLY A 285 5.85 4.87 -22.93
C GLY A 285 6.99 3.96 -23.35
N ASN A 286 7.69 4.36 -24.41
CA ASN A 286 8.80 3.64 -24.98
C ASN A 286 10.10 4.42 -24.74
N TRP A 287 11.16 3.73 -24.31
CA TRP A 287 12.40 4.35 -23.86
C TRP A 287 13.59 3.64 -24.50
N LYS A 288 14.45 4.37 -25.21
CA LYS A 288 15.62 3.83 -25.91
C LYS A 288 16.91 4.18 -25.19
N TYR A 289 17.78 3.21 -25.00
CA TYR A 289 19.17 3.40 -24.57
C TYR A 289 20.10 2.84 -25.64
N SER A 290 20.95 3.68 -26.21
CA SER A 290 21.98 3.30 -27.18
C SER A 290 23.33 3.11 -26.49
N ARG A 291 24.10 2.11 -26.92
CA ARG A 291 25.47 1.87 -26.49
C ARG A 291 26.47 2.45 -27.49
N GLU A 292 27.72 2.57 -27.06
CA GLU A 292 28.83 3.05 -27.90
C GLU A 292 29.08 2.14 -29.11
N ASP A 293 28.82 0.84 -28.98
CA ASP A 293 28.96 -0.15 -30.05
C ASP A 293 27.83 -0.12 -31.10
N GLY A 294 26.91 0.85 -31.00
CA GLY A 294 25.77 1.00 -31.91
C GLY A 294 24.57 0.12 -31.58
N SER A 295 24.74 -0.93 -30.76
CA SER A 295 23.63 -1.73 -30.27
C SER A 295 22.76 -0.91 -29.30
N TYR A 296 21.49 -1.28 -29.17
CA TYR A 296 20.57 -0.55 -28.32
C TYR A 296 19.52 -1.45 -27.69
N ARG A 297 18.81 -0.91 -26.69
CA ARG A 297 17.66 -1.57 -26.10
C ARG A 297 16.49 -0.62 -25.98
N ILE A 298 15.29 -1.18 -26.08
CA ILE A 298 14.04 -0.45 -25.89
C ILE A 298 13.30 -1.05 -24.70
N LYS A 299 12.86 -0.18 -23.78
CA LYS A 299 11.91 -0.52 -22.73
C LYS A 299 10.55 0.02 -23.11
N ARG A 300 9.56 -0.86 -23.20
CA ARG A 300 8.15 -0.51 -23.37
C ARG A 300 7.44 -0.71 -22.03
N ILE A 301 7.02 0.39 -21.42
CA ILE A 301 6.44 0.42 -20.08
C ILE A 301 4.94 0.63 -20.19
N SER A 302 4.19 -0.33 -19.66
CA SER A 302 2.75 -0.23 -19.43
C SER A 302 2.43 -0.47 -17.95
N GLN A 303 1.17 -0.30 -17.54
CA GLN A 303 0.80 -0.47 -16.13
C GLN A 303 1.15 -1.89 -15.66
N GLY A 304 2.08 -1.99 -14.71
CA GLY A 304 2.45 -3.26 -14.08
C GLY A 304 3.30 -4.20 -14.95
N THR A 305 3.78 -3.76 -16.11
CA THR A 305 4.57 -4.60 -17.03
C THR A 305 5.71 -3.81 -17.66
N GLU A 306 6.87 -4.46 -17.76
CA GLU A 306 8.01 -4.02 -18.57
C GLU A 306 8.23 -5.03 -19.70
N GLN A 307 8.33 -4.54 -20.93
CA GLN A 307 8.86 -5.28 -22.06
C GLN A 307 10.22 -4.71 -22.43
N LEU A 308 11.25 -5.54 -22.38
CA LEU A 308 12.63 -5.18 -22.67
C LEU A 308 13.07 -5.88 -23.96
N GLU A 309 13.47 -5.08 -24.95
CA GLU A 309 13.92 -5.51 -26.27
C GLU A 309 15.39 -5.13 -26.45
N PHE A 310 16.18 -6.03 -27.03
CA PHE A 310 17.58 -5.82 -27.35
C PHE A 310 17.79 -5.90 -28.85
N TYR A 311 18.54 -4.95 -29.39
CA TYR A 311 18.83 -4.83 -30.81
C TYR A 311 20.34 -4.78 -31.02
N ASP A 312 20.82 -5.44 -32.07
CA ASP A 312 22.20 -5.27 -32.54
C ASP A 312 22.42 -3.90 -33.22
N ALA A 313 23.64 -3.63 -33.69
CA ALA A 313 23.98 -2.37 -34.34
C ALA A 313 23.27 -2.19 -35.69
N GLU A 314 22.88 -3.29 -36.33
CA GLU A 314 22.14 -3.33 -37.58
C GLU A 314 20.63 -3.14 -37.38
N GLY A 315 20.15 -3.14 -36.12
CA GLY A 315 18.75 -2.95 -35.76
C GLY A 315 17.91 -4.24 -35.77
N ASN A 316 18.54 -5.42 -35.80
CA ASN A 316 17.85 -6.69 -35.66
C ASN A 316 17.57 -6.99 -34.18
N LEU A 317 16.36 -7.47 -33.89
CA LEU A 317 15.98 -7.90 -32.55
C LEU A 317 16.72 -9.18 -32.17
N SER A 318 17.58 -9.12 -31.15
CA SER A 318 18.34 -10.27 -30.66
C SER A 318 17.65 -10.96 -29.48
N ASN A 319 16.86 -10.23 -28.68
CA ASN A 319 16.16 -10.78 -27.54
C ASN A 319 14.97 -9.90 -27.11
N GLN A 320 13.94 -10.53 -26.53
CA GLN A 320 12.77 -9.86 -25.98
C GLN A 320 12.31 -10.56 -24.70
N ILE A 321 12.02 -9.78 -23.66
CA ILE A 321 11.54 -10.28 -22.37
C ILE A 321 10.37 -9.43 -21.90
N ILE A 322 9.29 -10.07 -21.45
CA ILE A 322 8.15 -9.42 -20.80
C ILE A 322 8.09 -9.86 -19.33
N VAL A 323 8.13 -8.91 -18.42
CA VAL A 323 8.11 -9.17 -16.98
C VAL A 323 7.09 -8.27 -16.25
N PRO A 324 6.47 -8.77 -15.17
CA PRO A 324 5.73 -7.91 -14.27
C PRO A 324 6.67 -6.86 -13.68
N MET A 325 6.15 -5.65 -13.51
CA MET A 325 6.87 -4.50 -12.99
C MET A 325 6.09 -3.86 -11.84
N LYS A 326 6.82 -3.36 -10.84
CA LYS A 326 6.28 -2.54 -9.74
C LYS A 326 7.06 -1.25 -9.67
N ILE A 327 6.41 -0.18 -9.25
CA ILE A 327 7.10 1.02 -8.77
C ILE A 327 6.68 1.34 -7.34
N GLU A 328 7.59 1.96 -6.60
CA GLU A 328 7.36 2.47 -5.26
C GLU A 328 7.92 3.89 -5.17
N VAL A 329 7.32 4.71 -4.32
CA VAL A 329 7.88 6.00 -3.91
C VAL A 329 8.11 5.90 -2.41
N LYS A 330 9.37 5.93 -1.99
CA LYS A 330 9.80 5.69 -0.60
C LYS A 330 11.01 6.55 -0.29
N GLY A 331 11.04 7.22 0.86
CA GLY A 331 12.13 8.08 1.26
C GLY A 331 12.37 9.25 0.28
N GLY A 332 11.32 9.71 -0.41
CA GLY A 332 11.43 10.71 -1.48
C GLY A 332 12.14 10.22 -2.75
N LEU A 333 12.42 8.92 -2.86
CA LEU A 333 13.05 8.29 -4.02
C LEU A 333 12.05 7.41 -4.77
N ASN A 334 12.23 7.34 -6.09
CA ASN A 334 11.42 6.49 -6.94
C ASN A 334 12.17 5.18 -7.19
N HIS A 335 11.52 4.07 -6.88
CA HIS A 335 12.06 2.73 -7.09
C HIS A 335 11.24 2.03 -8.15
N PHE A 336 11.88 1.20 -8.95
CA PHE A 336 11.18 0.21 -9.77
C PHE A 336 11.76 -1.18 -9.55
N TYR A 337 10.91 -2.17 -9.83
CA TYR A 337 11.22 -3.57 -9.71
C TYR A 337 10.74 -4.30 -10.96
N SER A 338 11.60 -5.16 -11.50
CA SER A 338 11.28 -6.04 -12.61
C SER A 338 11.39 -7.49 -12.15
N PHE A 339 10.30 -8.24 -12.22
CA PHE A 339 10.20 -9.59 -11.64
C PHE A 339 10.50 -10.64 -12.70
N HIS A 340 11.77 -11.05 -12.78
CA HIS A 340 12.26 -12.11 -13.66
C HIS A 340 12.06 -13.51 -13.04
N THR A 341 12.18 -14.54 -13.87
CA THR A 341 12.04 -15.96 -13.49
C THR A 341 12.97 -16.38 -12.36
N ASP A 342 14.18 -15.84 -12.36
CA ASP A 342 15.36 -16.19 -11.57
C ASP A 342 15.68 -15.16 -10.48
N GLY A 343 14.95 -14.04 -10.46
CA GLY A 343 15.17 -12.99 -9.47
C GLY A 343 14.33 -11.75 -9.70
N THR A 344 14.38 -10.82 -8.75
CA THR A 344 13.78 -9.50 -8.92
C THR A 344 14.91 -8.51 -9.11
N TYR A 345 14.89 -7.79 -10.23
CA TYR A 345 15.73 -6.62 -10.43
C TYR A 345 15.09 -5.43 -9.72
N HIS A 346 15.91 -4.60 -9.09
CA HIS A 346 15.50 -3.41 -8.34
C HIS A 346 16.49 -2.30 -8.62
N SER A 347 15.99 -1.10 -8.88
CA SER A 347 16.82 0.10 -8.99
C SER A 347 16.04 1.37 -8.65
N ILE A 348 16.78 2.44 -8.35
CA ILE A 348 16.26 3.79 -8.19
C ILE A 348 16.27 4.46 -9.57
N TYR A 349 15.29 5.31 -9.82
CA TYR A 349 15.23 6.06 -11.06
C TYR A 349 14.70 7.48 -10.89
N LYS A 350 14.88 8.27 -11.95
CA LYS A 350 14.22 9.55 -12.12
C LYS A 350 13.81 9.73 -13.58
N VAL A 351 12.60 10.22 -13.81
CA VAL A 351 12.19 10.74 -15.12
C VAL A 351 12.29 12.27 -15.07
N HIS A 352 13.05 12.86 -15.98
CA HIS A 352 13.22 14.29 -16.10
C HIS A 352 13.55 14.64 -17.56
N ASP A 353 12.89 15.66 -18.11
CA ASP A 353 13.10 16.15 -19.48
C ASP A 353 13.08 15.04 -20.55
N ASN A 354 12.04 14.20 -20.51
CA ASN A 354 11.86 13.04 -21.39
C ASN A 354 13.04 12.05 -21.39
N LYS A 355 13.83 12.06 -20.31
CA LYS A 355 14.88 11.07 -20.05
C LYS A 355 14.55 10.27 -18.80
N TRP A 356 14.78 8.96 -18.88
CA TRP A 356 14.72 8.05 -17.75
C TRP A 356 16.15 7.72 -17.31
N TYR A 357 16.53 8.23 -16.15
CA TYR A 357 17.80 7.92 -15.48
C TYR A 357 17.58 6.71 -14.59
N GLU A 358 18.12 5.57 -14.98
CA GLU A 358 18.10 4.31 -14.22
C GLU A 358 19.48 4.08 -13.61
N GLN A 359 19.57 3.99 -12.29
CA GLN A 359 20.85 3.73 -11.63
C GLN A 359 21.32 2.29 -11.93
N MET A 360 22.60 2.12 -12.22
CA MET A 360 23.18 0.79 -12.41
C MET A 360 23.27 -0.01 -11.10
N ARG A 361 23.39 -1.33 -11.24
CA ARG A 361 23.52 -2.27 -10.10
C ARG A 361 24.73 -1.92 -9.22
N GLY A 362 24.61 -2.19 -7.92
CA GLY A 362 25.75 -2.30 -7.01
C GLY A 362 25.85 -1.26 -5.89
N ILE A 363 24.82 -0.43 -5.66
CA ILE A 363 24.82 0.47 -4.49
C ILE A 363 24.33 -0.17 -3.18
N TRP A 364 23.53 -1.25 -3.27
CA TRP A 364 22.87 -1.89 -2.11
C TRP A 364 23.39 -3.30 -1.81
N ARG A 365 24.40 -3.79 -2.52
CA ARG A 365 25.05 -5.10 -2.27
C ARG A 365 26.56 -4.89 -2.19
N GLU A 366 27.24 -5.67 -1.36
CA GLU A 366 28.71 -5.74 -1.31
C GLU A 366 29.24 -6.12 -2.70
N GLY A 367 29.56 -5.11 -3.50
CA GLY A 367 30.02 -5.25 -4.87
C GLY A 367 30.68 -3.97 -5.35
N ASN A 368 31.45 -4.06 -6.42
CA ASN A 368 32.18 -2.93 -7.03
C ASN A 368 31.24 -2.03 -7.86
N GLY A 369 30.07 -1.70 -7.32
CA GLY A 369 29.10 -0.83 -7.99
C GLY A 369 29.65 0.58 -8.19
N LYS A 370 29.31 1.20 -9.32
CA LYS A 370 29.58 2.62 -9.59
C LYS A 370 28.32 3.42 -9.25
N PRO A 371 28.24 4.06 -8.07
CA PRO A 371 27.02 4.73 -7.61
C PRO A 371 26.58 5.91 -8.51
N ASP A 372 27.51 6.41 -9.32
CA ASP A 372 27.38 7.48 -10.31
C ASP A 372 27.06 6.98 -11.73
N ALA A 373 26.99 5.66 -11.96
CA ALA A 373 26.69 5.10 -13.28
C ALA A 373 25.17 4.99 -13.50
N PHE A 374 24.70 5.62 -14.58
CA PHE A 374 23.29 5.61 -14.99
C PHE A 374 23.14 5.11 -16.42
N LEU A 375 22.05 4.38 -16.63
CA LEU A 375 21.51 4.11 -17.95
C LEU A 375 20.50 5.21 -18.23
N VAL A 376 20.79 6.05 -19.23
CA VAL A 376 19.95 7.19 -19.58
C VAL A 376 19.16 6.84 -20.84
N TYR A 377 17.87 6.56 -20.68
CA TYR A 377 17.00 6.28 -21.81
C TYR A 377 16.33 7.56 -22.28
N GLU A 378 16.18 7.68 -23.58
CA GLU A 378 15.42 8.76 -24.23
C GLU A 378 14.03 8.25 -24.61
N LYS A 379 13.01 9.09 -24.40
CA LYS A 379 11.64 8.76 -24.80
C LYS A 379 11.52 8.75 -26.32
N LEU A 380 10.92 7.70 -26.87
CA LEU A 380 10.62 7.56 -28.30
C LEU A 380 9.31 8.24 -28.69
#